data_AF-A0A9D1C7M0-F1
#
_entry.id   AF-A0A9D1C7M0-F1
#
_cell.length_a   1.000
_cell.length_b   1.000
_cell.length_c   1.000
_cell.angle_alpha   90.00
_cell.angle_beta   90.00
_cell.angle_gamma   90.00
#
_symmetry.space_group_name_H-M   'P 1'
#
loop_
_entity.id
_entity.type
_entity.pdbx_description
1 polymer ?
#
loop_
_entity_poly.entity_id
_entity_poly.type
_entity_poly.pdbx_seq_one_letter_code
_entity_poly.pdbx_strand_id
1 'polypeptide(L)'
;MIYNCPDFDGNPFASLYLIDPATDSTIRYGNGLSMDQLRGQDLQAAFSAAASCLEEYRDAVNALNVFPVPDGDTGTNMLLTMRSAVQSAADACPGGEDHSVAAVSSALAQGAFFGARGNSGVILSQFFKGFSDALRGKDYLAASDLALAFKLAADCAYSSVGNPVEGTMLTVIRMASEAVQGVDDELLGLWRTAYQASQDALAHTPEQLPVLREAGVVDAGGFGVVILIGAALRAISGAEASLIDLSELGRFQGAANNGGGPANPGFLDATVEEDWGNCTQFIISSVNGRELDLEQVRNHFKETALSAVVVGDERDVRVHIHVEDTAPALSYAESLGAVSDVKIENMDRQNERFAAAGHGAVKEAAALALLPVVQGDGLAHLFRDSGCAGVVEGGQTMNPSVQQIIDAARNTGATDVIVLPNNSNVVLAAEQAAEAEAFLHVIPTKSVPQGVAAMFAFNPKGPWQENVAAMTAAISEIASVEVTAAVRGVKIGGIEVKEGQYIGLLEGKLVTAEESAQRALRAALDLAGLSGDAIVTIYFGAGCSPSDAQSVADALESDHPGIQVDIIDGGQPHHQFLASVE
;
A
#
# COMPACT_ATOMS: atom_id res chain seq x y z
N MET A 1 -54.11 -9.70 44.02
CA MET A 1 -55.40 -9.13 44.46
C MET A 1 -55.96 -8.32 43.32
N ILE A 2 -57.19 -8.60 42.90
CA ILE A 2 -57.91 -7.83 41.88
C ILE A 2 -58.52 -6.61 42.57
N TYR A 3 -58.34 -5.42 42.00
CA TYR A 3 -59.28 -4.32 42.15
C TYR A 3 -59.56 -3.72 40.76
N ASN A 4 -60.85 -3.51 40.50
CA ASN A 4 -61.44 -3.09 39.23
C ASN A 4 -61.82 -1.60 39.25
N CYS A 5 -61.62 -0.94 38.09
CA CYS A 5 -62.40 0.16 37.47
C CYS A 5 -62.33 1.60 38.03
N PRO A 6 -62.73 2.65 37.25
CA PRO A 6 -62.84 2.81 35.77
C PRO A 6 -62.41 4.19 35.17
N ASP A 7 -62.15 4.18 33.85
CA ASP A 7 -62.47 5.15 32.76
C ASP A 7 -62.12 6.67 32.69
N PHE A 8 -61.83 7.07 31.44
CA PHE A 8 -61.81 8.40 30.75
C PHE A 8 -60.66 9.38 31.09
N ASP A 9 -59.98 10.10 30.19
CA ASP A 9 -60.30 10.64 28.85
C ASP A 9 -59.00 11.04 28.10
N GLY A 10 -59.06 11.31 26.79
CA GLY A 10 -57.91 11.30 25.86
C GLY A 10 -57.05 12.57 25.62
N ASN A 11 -56.15 12.37 24.63
CA ASN A 11 -55.29 13.30 23.84
C ASN A 11 -53.90 13.73 24.38
N PRO A 12 -52.91 13.98 23.49
CA PRO A 12 -51.48 13.79 23.71
C PRO A 12 -50.71 15.14 23.68
N PHE A 13 -49.39 15.08 23.87
CA PHE A 13 -48.41 16.17 23.87
C PHE A 13 -48.40 17.07 25.12
N ALA A 14 -47.45 16.81 26.02
CA ALA A 14 -46.38 17.77 26.36
C ALA A 14 -45.51 17.24 27.52
N SER A 15 -44.24 16.95 27.20
CA SER A 15 -43.01 17.20 27.99
C SER A 15 -43.05 17.11 29.52
N LEU A 16 -42.21 16.23 30.09
CA LEU A 16 -41.36 16.61 31.23
C LEU A 16 -40.13 15.70 31.33
N TYR A 17 -38.95 16.30 31.19
CA TYR A 17 -37.68 15.74 31.67
C TYR A 17 -37.80 15.50 33.18
N LEU A 18 -37.53 14.27 33.63
CA LEU A 18 -37.22 13.97 35.02
C LEU A 18 -35.86 13.27 35.05
N ILE A 19 -34.87 14.04 35.53
CA ILE A 19 -33.60 13.54 36.04
C ILE A 19 -33.91 12.82 37.34
N ASP A 20 -33.57 11.52 37.42
CA ASP A 20 -33.50 10.78 38.68
C ASP A 20 -32.02 10.64 39.11
N PRO A 21 -31.60 11.17 40.28
CA PRO A 21 -30.24 11.08 40.77
C PRO A 21 -30.11 10.01 41.87
N ALA A 22 -29.72 8.78 41.53
CA ALA A 22 -29.04 7.86 42.44
C ALA A 22 -28.50 6.60 41.73
N THR A 23 -27.21 6.64 41.42
CA THR A 23 -26.24 5.52 41.54
C THR A 23 -26.65 4.13 41.06
N ASP A 24 -26.43 3.87 39.76
CA ASP A 24 -25.93 2.56 39.31
C ASP A 24 -25.05 2.79 38.07
N SER A 25 -23.73 2.76 38.26
CA SER A 25 -22.73 2.99 37.22
C SER A 25 -22.42 1.70 36.45
N THR A 26 -23.43 1.11 35.83
CA THR A 26 -23.26 0.02 34.86
C THR A 26 -24.03 0.35 33.59
N ILE A 27 -23.35 1.00 32.63
CA ILE A 27 -23.84 1.09 31.25
C ILE A 27 -23.69 -0.29 30.64
N ARG A 28 -24.81 -1.02 30.55
CA ARG A 28 -24.91 -2.27 29.80
C ARG A 28 -24.84 -1.95 28.31
N TYR A 29 -23.79 -2.41 27.64
CA TYR A 29 -23.88 -2.68 26.20
C TYR A 29 -24.91 -3.79 25.99
N GLY A 30 -25.79 -3.61 25.01
CA GLY A 30 -26.82 -4.60 24.68
C GLY A 30 -26.18 -5.97 24.48
N ASN A 31 -26.61 -6.95 25.29
CA ASN A 31 -26.10 -8.32 25.41
C ASN A 31 -24.85 -8.55 26.28
N GLY A 32 -24.87 -8.11 27.54
CA GLY A 32 -24.53 -8.96 28.71
C GLY A 32 -23.22 -9.77 28.72
N LEU A 33 -22.15 -9.35 28.04
CA LEU A 33 -20.82 -9.95 28.13
C LEU A 33 -19.90 -9.09 29.01
N SER A 34 -19.22 -9.75 29.94
CA SER A 34 -18.08 -9.21 30.71
C SER A 34 -16.91 -8.91 29.76
N MET A 35 -15.96 -8.04 30.15
CA MET A 35 -14.70 -7.77 29.41
C MET A 35 -13.74 -8.99 29.30
N ASP A 36 -14.21 -10.19 29.66
CA ASP A 36 -13.41 -11.41 29.76
C ASP A 36 -13.29 -12.20 28.44
N GLN A 37 -14.08 -11.83 27.41
CA GLN A 37 -14.12 -12.55 26.13
C GLN A 37 -14.34 -11.60 24.94
N LEU A 38 -13.66 -11.87 23.81
CA LEU A 38 -13.86 -11.17 22.54
C LEU A 38 -14.62 -12.02 21.53
N ARG A 39 -15.53 -11.38 20.78
CA ARG A 39 -16.24 -12.00 19.65
C ARG A 39 -15.46 -11.85 18.35
N GLY A 40 -15.89 -12.55 17.31
CA GLY A 40 -15.30 -12.44 15.97
C GLY A 40 -15.26 -10.99 15.46
N GLN A 41 -16.35 -10.22 15.63
CA GLN A 41 -16.39 -8.83 15.13
C GLN A 41 -15.47 -7.90 15.92
N ASP A 42 -15.30 -8.15 17.22
CA ASP A 42 -14.39 -7.36 18.05
C ASP A 42 -12.94 -7.59 17.57
N LEU A 43 -12.58 -8.83 17.23
CA LEU A 43 -11.29 -9.20 16.64
C LEU A 43 -11.08 -8.61 15.24
N GLN A 44 -12.10 -8.64 14.39
CA GLN A 44 -12.09 -8.05 13.06
C GLN A 44 -11.87 -6.53 13.13
N ALA A 45 -12.62 -5.85 14.00
CA ALA A 45 -12.48 -4.41 14.23
C ALA A 45 -11.08 -4.06 14.77
N ALA A 46 -10.55 -4.88 15.68
CA ALA A 46 -9.21 -4.69 16.25
C ALA A 46 -8.12 -4.71 15.18
N PHE A 47 -8.09 -5.73 14.32
CA PHE A 47 -7.09 -5.84 13.26
C PHE A 47 -7.33 -4.86 12.11
N SER A 48 -8.57 -4.41 11.88
CA SER A 48 -8.87 -3.33 10.94
C SER A 48 -8.29 -2.00 11.42
N ALA A 49 -8.48 -1.68 12.72
CA ALA A 49 -7.86 -0.51 13.35
C ALA A 49 -6.33 -0.61 13.36
N ALA A 50 -5.79 -1.82 13.56
CA ALA A 50 -4.36 -2.06 13.48
C ALA A 50 -3.80 -1.82 12.08
N ALA A 51 -4.50 -2.24 11.02
CA ALA A 51 -4.11 -1.95 9.64
C ALA A 51 -4.14 -0.44 9.34
N SER A 52 -5.16 0.29 9.77
CA SER A 52 -5.23 1.76 9.62
C SER A 52 -4.11 2.46 10.38
N CYS A 53 -3.78 2.02 11.59
CA CYS A 53 -2.67 2.60 12.34
C CYS A 53 -1.33 2.28 11.67
N LEU A 54 -1.11 1.06 11.18
CA LEU A 54 0.10 0.73 10.42
C LEU A 54 0.23 1.57 9.15
N GLU A 55 -0.86 1.96 8.51
CA GLU A 55 -0.85 2.88 7.38
C GLU A 55 -0.32 4.27 7.75
N GLU A 56 -0.76 4.83 8.87
CA GLU A 56 -0.27 6.12 9.38
C GLU A 56 1.24 6.08 9.69
N TYR A 57 1.73 4.93 10.17
CA TYR A 57 3.14 4.72 10.54
C TYR A 57 3.98 4.09 9.42
N ARG A 58 3.41 3.83 8.23
CA ARG A 58 4.07 3.11 7.12
C ARG A 58 5.45 3.70 6.82
N ASP A 59 5.51 5.01 6.63
CA ASP A 59 6.74 5.69 6.24
C ASP A 59 7.78 5.70 7.37
N ALA A 60 7.31 5.76 8.62
CA ALA A 60 8.19 5.64 9.78
C ALA A 60 8.78 4.22 9.90
N VAL A 61 8.01 3.18 9.63
CA VAL A 61 8.50 1.80 9.58
C VAL A 61 9.49 1.63 8.42
N ASN A 62 9.17 2.16 7.23
CA ASN A 62 10.06 2.12 6.07
C ASN A 62 11.41 2.82 6.35
N ALA A 63 11.39 3.96 7.05
CA ALA A 63 12.60 4.71 7.40
C ALA A 63 13.55 3.97 8.35
N LEU A 64 13.08 2.97 9.09
CA LEU A 64 13.88 2.15 10.00
C LEU A 64 14.47 0.90 9.33
N ASN A 65 14.07 0.61 8.08
CA ASN A 65 14.44 -0.63 7.40
C ASN A 65 15.91 -0.59 6.96
N VAL A 66 16.79 -1.14 7.80
CA VAL A 66 18.23 -1.25 7.54
C VAL A 66 18.73 -2.70 7.55
N PHE A 67 17.85 -3.68 7.80
CA PHE A 67 18.18 -5.09 7.92
C PHE A 67 17.00 -5.99 7.47
N PRO A 68 17.25 -7.12 6.76
CA PRO A 68 18.54 -7.54 6.23
C PRO A 68 19.01 -6.71 5.04
N VAL A 69 18.07 -6.07 4.34
CA VAL A 69 18.34 -5.22 3.18
C VAL A 69 17.72 -3.84 3.43
N PRO A 70 18.46 -2.74 3.25
CA PRO A 70 17.99 -1.40 3.54
C PRO A 70 17.14 -0.84 2.39
N ASP A 71 16.10 -1.56 2.00
CA ASP A 71 15.27 -1.27 0.82
C ASP A 71 13.93 -0.58 1.16
N GLY A 72 13.81 -0.05 2.39
CA GLY A 72 12.69 0.75 2.92
C GLY A 72 11.30 0.40 2.44
N ASP A 73 11.02 -0.88 2.28
CA ASP A 73 9.69 -1.37 1.90
C ASP A 73 8.98 -2.12 3.04
N THR A 74 9.64 -2.34 4.18
CA THR A 74 9.14 -3.19 5.28
C THR A 74 7.73 -2.78 5.74
N GLY A 75 7.48 -1.48 5.93
CA GLY A 75 6.18 -0.94 6.30
C GLY A 75 5.15 -1.11 5.19
N THR A 76 5.54 -0.88 3.93
CA THR A 76 4.69 -1.12 2.76
C THR A 76 4.28 -2.59 2.65
N ASN A 77 5.23 -3.50 2.80
CA ASN A 77 5.06 -4.95 2.74
C ASN A 77 4.12 -5.46 3.85
N MET A 78 4.32 -5.00 5.08
CA MET A 78 3.42 -5.31 6.20
C MET A 78 2.02 -4.73 5.99
N LEU A 79 1.90 -3.48 5.50
CA LEU A 79 0.61 -2.84 5.25
C LEU A 79 -0.20 -3.57 4.16
N LEU A 80 0.41 -3.92 3.04
CA LEU A 80 -0.25 -4.68 1.97
C LEU A 80 -0.73 -6.04 2.47
N THR A 81 0.09 -6.72 3.27
CA THR A 81 -0.27 -7.99 3.92
C THR A 81 -1.48 -7.81 4.85
N MET A 82 -1.46 -6.78 5.70
CA MET A 82 -2.56 -6.46 6.62
C MET A 82 -3.85 -6.10 5.88
N ARG A 83 -3.77 -5.29 4.82
CA ARG A 83 -4.92 -4.93 3.98
C ARG A 83 -5.58 -6.16 3.38
N SER A 84 -4.79 -7.09 2.86
CA SER A 84 -5.32 -8.35 2.34
C SER A 84 -5.96 -9.21 3.43
N ALA A 85 -5.34 -9.28 4.62
CA ALA A 85 -5.90 -10.00 5.77
C ALA A 85 -7.27 -9.44 6.18
N VAL A 86 -7.36 -8.12 6.41
CA VAL A 86 -8.61 -7.48 6.86
C VAL A 86 -9.68 -7.50 5.78
N GLN A 87 -9.31 -7.38 4.50
CA GLN A 87 -10.24 -7.51 3.38
C GLN A 87 -10.82 -8.93 3.31
N SER A 88 -9.97 -9.96 3.40
CA SER A 88 -10.42 -11.35 3.42
C SER A 88 -11.37 -11.64 4.59
N ALA A 89 -11.08 -11.10 5.77
CA ALA A 89 -11.97 -11.19 6.91
C ALA A 89 -13.30 -10.44 6.69
N ALA A 90 -13.27 -9.25 6.09
CA ALA A 90 -14.48 -8.49 5.76
C ALA A 90 -15.37 -9.22 4.74
N ASP A 91 -14.77 -9.86 3.73
CA ASP A 91 -15.49 -10.59 2.69
C ASP A 91 -16.08 -11.91 3.21
N ALA A 92 -15.30 -12.66 4.00
CA ALA A 92 -15.74 -13.95 4.55
C ALA A 92 -16.68 -13.80 5.76
N CYS A 93 -16.53 -12.71 6.51
CA CYS A 93 -17.30 -12.43 7.73
C CYS A 93 -17.89 -11.01 7.65
N PRO A 94 -18.93 -10.78 6.83
CA PRO A 94 -19.51 -9.47 6.64
C PRO A 94 -20.20 -8.94 7.91
N GLY A 95 -20.22 -7.63 8.05
CA GLY A 95 -20.85 -6.95 9.19
C GLY A 95 -22.36 -7.17 9.25
N GLY A 96 -22.89 -7.25 10.48
CA GLY A 96 -24.32 -7.48 10.75
C GLY A 96 -24.69 -8.93 11.06
N GLU A 97 -23.74 -9.86 10.96
CA GLU A 97 -23.89 -11.26 11.34
C GLU A 97 -22.96 -11.63 12.52
N ASP A 98 -23.36 -12.63 13.31
CA ASP A 98 -22.55 -13.18 14.40
C ASP A 98 -21.59 -14.26 13.91
N HIS A 99 -20.30 -13.90 13.83
CA HIS A 99 -19.21 -14.79 13.39
C HIS A 99 -18.35 -15.22 14.59
N SER A 100 -17.92 -16.47 14.57
CA SER A 100 -17.00 -17.01 15.58
C SER A 100 -15.60 -16.43 15.42
N VAL A 101 -14.83 -16.37 16.51
CA VAL A 101 -13.41 -15.98 16.43
C VAL A 101 -12.60 -16.95 15.57
N ALA A 102 -12.99 -18.22 15.50
CA ALA A 102 -12.39 -19.20 14.59
C ALA A 102 -12.56 -18.79 13.12
N ALA A 103 -13.77 -18.37 12.71
CA ALA A 103 -14.03 -17.98 11.33
C ALA A 103 -13.25 -16.71 10.95
N VAL A 104 -13.31 -15.67 11.80
CA VAL A 104 -12.62 -14.40 11.55
C VAL A 104 -11.10 -14.58 11.54
N SER A 105 -10.53 -15.28 12.52
CA SER A 105 -9.08 -15.52 12.56
C SER A 105 -8.60 -16.38 11.39
N SER A 106 -9.40 -17.35 10.93
CA SER A 106 -9.10 -18.15 9.74
C SER A 106 -9.08 -17.30 8.48
N ALA A 107 -10.04 -16.38 8.32
CA ALA A 107 -10.08 -15.48 7.17
C ALA A 107 -8.93 -14.47 7.20
N LEU A 108 -8.59 -13.91 8.37
CA LEU A 108 -7.40 -13.06 8.55
C LEU A 108 -6.12 -13.81 8.15
N ALA A 109 -5.94 -15.05 8.62
CA ALA A 109 -4.78 -15.86 8.29
C ALA A 109 -4.71 -16.20 6.79
N GLN A 110 -5.85 -16.51 6.16
CA GLN A 110 -5.91 -16.80 4.73
C GLN A 110 -5.56 -15.56 3.89
N GLY A 111 -6.17 -14.41 4.19
CA GLY A 111 -5.85 -13.15 3.51
C GLY A 111 -4.40 -12.74 3.72
N ALA A 112 -3.86 -12.87 4.94
CA ALA A 112 -2.46 -12.60 5.20
C ALA A 112 -1.53 -13.53 4.41
N PHE A 113 -1.88 -14.82 4.25
CA PHE A 113 -1.09 -15.79 3.50
C PHE A 113 -1.01 -15.45 2.01
N PHE A 114 -2.15 -15.25 1.35
CA PHE A 114 -2.19 -14.91 -0.08
C PHE A 114 -1.73 -13.48 -0.36
N GLY A 115 -1.93 -12.56 0.58
CA GLY A 115 -1.53 -11.17 0.47
C GLY A 115 -0.12 -10.84 0.94
N ALA A 116 0.61 -11.79 1.53
CA ALA A 116 1.96 -11.56 2.07
C ALA A 116 2.88 -10.92 1.03
N ARG A 117 3.68 -9.93 1.44
CA ARG A 117 4.71 -9.31 0.58
C ARG A 117 6.02 -9.22 1.35
N GLY A 118 7.13 -9.56 0.72
CA GLY A 118 8.44 -9.49 1.36
C GLY A 118 8.61 -10.44 2.55
N ASN A 119 9.79 -10.43 3.17
CA ASN A 119 10.07 -11.24 4.36
C ASN A 119 9.16 -10.84 5.53
N SER A 120 8.98 -9.54 5.75
CA SER A 120 8.16 -9.02 6.87
C SER A 120 6.69 -9.42 6.73
N GLY A 121 6.12 -9.35 5.52
CA GLY A 121 4.74 -9.79 5.26
C GLY A 121 4.58 -11.30 5.37
N VAL A 122 5.56 -12.09 4.90
CA VAL A 122 5.51 -13.55 5.05
C VAL A 122 5.58 -13.95 6.53
N ILE A 123 6.48 -13.37 7.34
CA ILE A 123 6.55 -13.65 8.78
C ILE A 123 5.25 -13.22 9.47
N LEU A 124 4.70 -12.05 9.12
CA LEU A 124 3.42 -11.58 9.64
C LEU A 124 2.26 -12.50 9.27
N SER A 125 2.25 -13.09 8.07
CA SER A 125 1.24 -14.10 7.69
C SER A 125 1.29 -15.32 8.61
N GLN A 126 2.48 -15.71 9.07
CA GLN A 126 2.66 -16.84 9.96
C GLN A 126 2.29 -16.52 11.41
N PHE A 127 2.44 -15.26 11.83
CA PHE A 127 1.83 -14.79 13.07
C PHE A 127 0.32 -15.03 13.05
N PHE A 128 -0.39 -14.59 12.00
CA PHE A 128 -1.84 -14.81 11.88
C PHE A 128 -2.21 -16.29 11.75
N LYS A 129 -1.39 -17.09 11.05
CA LYS A 129 -1.59 -18.55 10.96
C LYS A 129 -1.57 -19.21 12.33
N GLY A 130 -0.53 -18.97 13.13
CA GLY A 130 -0.43 -19.51 14.48
C GLY A 130 -1.54 -18.99 15.40
N PHE A 131 -1.88 -17.70 15.29
CA PHE A 131 -2.99 -17.09 16.01
C PHE A 131 -4.32 -17.78 15.69
N SER A 132 -4.61 -18.04 14.41
CA SER A 132 -5.81 -18.75 13.95
C SER A 132 -5.84 -20.20 14.41
N ASP A 133 -4.70 -20.90 14.38
CA ASP A 133 -4.61 -22.29 14.80
C ASP A 133 -4.97 -22.48 16.29
N ALA A 134 -4.62 -21.50 17.15
CA ALA A 134 -5.03 -21.50 18.56
C ALA A 134 -6.55 -21.33 18.76
N LEU A 135 -7.21 -20.65 17.83
CA LEU A 135 -8.64 -20.31 17.91
C LEU A 135 -9.54 -21.26 17.16
N ARG A 136 -9.00 -22.36 16.62
CA ARG A 136 -9.76 -23.36 15.87
C ARG A 136 -10.92 -23.90 16.70
N GLY A 137 -12.13 -23.80 16.15
CA GLY A 137 -13.35 -24.30 16.79
C GLY A 137 -13.81 -23.47 18.01
N LYS A 138 -13.28 -22.26 18.20
CA LYS A 138 -13.69 -21.34 19.27
C LYS A 138 -14.70 -20.32 18.76
N ASP A 139 -15.77 -20.12 19.54
CA ASP A 139 -16.77 -19.08 19.28
C ASP A 139 -16.33 -17.71 19.81
N TYR A 140 -15.61 -17.69 20.94
CA TYR A 140 -15.09 -16.50 21.60
C TYR A 140 -13.61 -16.69 21.98
N LEU A 141 -12.87 -15.59 22.07
CA LEU A 141 -11.48 -15.56 22.52
C LEU A 141 -11.42 -15.16 23.99
N ALA A 142 -10.96 -16.07 24.84
CA ALA A 142 -10.71 -15.81 26.27
C ALA A 142 -9.22 -15.58 26.56
N ALA A 143 -8.90 -15.15 27.78
CA ALA A 143 -7.52 -14.89 28.22
C ALA A 143 -6.55 -16.07 27.97
N SER A 144 -6.95 -17.30 28.29
CA SER A 144 -6.12 -18.49 28.05
C SER A 144 -5.92 -18.80 26.56
N ASP A 145 -6.90 -18.48 25.71
CA ASP A 145 -6.80 -18.62 24.26
C ASP A 145 -5.82 -17.59 23.69
N LEU A 146 -5.79 -16.36 24.23
CA LEU A 146 -4.83 -15.33 23.82
C LEU A 146 -3.39 -15.75 24.09
N ALA A 147 -3.09 -16.28 25.28
CA ALA A 147 -1.75 -16.76 25.62
C ALA A 147 -1.32 -17.90 24.68
N LEU A 148 -2.23 -18.82 24.34
CA LEU A 148 -1.97 -19.87 23.35
C LEU A 148 -1.78 -19.29 21.94
N ALA A 149 -2.57 -18.30 21.54
CA ALA A 149 -2.50 -17.66 20.24
C ALA A 149 -1.15 -16.97 20.01
N PHE A 150 -0.66 -16.19 20.99
CA PHE A 150 0.68 -15.62 20.92
C PHE A 150 1.78 -16.69 20.90
N LYS A 151 1.61 -17.80 21.63
CA LYS A 151 2.55 -18.92 21.60
C LYS A 151 2.67 -19.53 20.21
N LEU A 152 1.54 -19.94 19.62
CA LEU A 152 1.54 -20.53 18.29
C LEU A 152 1.95 -19.54 17.21
N ALA A 153 1.58 -18.26 17.34
CA ALA A 153 2.03 -17.21 16.44
C ALA A 153 3.55 -17.04 16.45
N ALA A 154 4.18 -17.07 17.63
CA ALA A 154 5.64 -17.04 17.76
C ALA A 154 6.29 -18.30 17.16
N ASP A 155 5.79 -19.49 17.49
CA ASP A 155 6.32 -20.76 16.97
C ASP A 155 6.25 -20.80 15.43
N CYS A 156 5.13 -20.39 14.84
CA CYS A 156 4.95 -20.30 13.38
C CYS A 156 5.87 -19.26 12.74
N ALA A 157 5.96 -18.06 13.33
CA ALA A 157 6.84 -17.00 12.82
C ALA A 157 8.31 -17.45 12.80
N TYR A 158 8.82 -18.06 13.87
CA TYR A 158 10.21 -18.55 13.92
C TYR A 158 10.45 -19.68 12.92
N SER A 159 9.51 -20.62 12.83
CA SER A 159 9.64 -21.79 11.94
C SER A 159 9.57 -21.44 10.45
N SER A 160 9.08 -20.24 10.12
CA SER A 160 8.96 -19.74 8.75
C SER A 160 10.28 -19.31 8.11
N VAL A 161 11.26 -18.94 8.95
CA VAL A 161 12.55 -18.39 8.51
C VAL A 161 13.61 -19.47 8.59
N GLY A 162 14.33 -19.71 7.49
CA GLY A 162 15.34 -20.79 7.43
C GLY A 162 16.49 -20.61 8.43
N ASN A 163 16.87 -19.37 8.72
CA ASN A 163 17.88 -18.97 9.70
C ASN A 163 17.34 -17.77 10.52
N PRO A 164 16.61 -18.02 11.62
CA PRO A 164 16.03 -16.95 12.42
C PRO A 164 17.12 -16.16 13.16
N VAL A 165 16.93 -14.85 13.24
CA VAL A 165 17.90 -13.90 13.81
C VAL A 165 17.24 -13.11 14.94
N GLU A 166 17.84 -13.12 16.12
CA GLU A 166 17.41 -12.28 17.26
C GLU A 166 17.76 -10.81 17.02
N GLY A 167 16.99 -9.90 17.61
CA GLY A 167 17.00 -8.46 17.31
C GLY A 167 16.12 -8.07 16.13
N THR A 168 15.30 -8.99 15.60
CA THR A 168 14.33 -8.71 14.53
C THR A 168 12.89 -8.75 15.04
N MET A 169 11.90 -8.58 14.16
CA MET A 169 10.47 -8.77 14.46
C MET A 169 10.17 -10.11 15.16
N LEU A 170 10.98 -11.15 14.90
CA LEU A 170 10.86 -12.44 15.57
C LEU A 170 11.08 -12.29 17.08
N THR A 171 12.06 -11.51 17.51
CA THR A 171 12.31 -11.25 18.94
C THR A 171 11.12 -10.54 19.57
N VAL A 172 10.57 -9.53 18.90
CA VAL A 172 9.41 -8.78 19.40
C VAL A 172 8.18 -9.70 19.57
N ILE A 173 7.89 -10.55 18.59
CA ILE A 173 6.80 -11.54 18.66
C ILE A 173 7.04 -12.53 19.81
N ARG A 174 8.25 -13.07 19.93
CA ARG A 174 8.60 -14.05 20.98
C ARG A 174 8.48 -13.45 22.37
N MET A 175 9.01 -12.25 22.59
CA MET A 175 8.98 -11.59 23.90
C MET A 175 7.55 -11.21 24.31
N ALA A 176 6.71 -10.74 23.37
CA ALA A 176 5.29 -10.53 23.62
C ALA A 176 4.59 -11.84 24.03
N SER A 177 4.96 -12.95 23.39
CA SER A 177 4.41 -14.27 23.66
C SER A 177 4.83 -14.83 25.02
N GLU A 178 6.12 -14.78 25.34
CA GLU A 178 6.66 -15.24 26.63
C GLU A 178 6.07 -14.46 27.80
N ALA A 179 5.85 -13.15 27.65
CA ALA A 179 5.34 -12.29 28.71
C ALA A 179 3.92 -12.64 29.18
N VAL A 180 3.10 -13.28 28.32
CA VAL A 180 1.73 -13.68 28.69
C VAL A 180 1.62 -15.14 29.11
N GLN A 181 2.71 -15.92 29.07
CA GLN A 181 2.65 -17.34 29.44
C GLN A 181 2.57 -17.52 30.96
N GLY A 182 1.54 -18.25 31.41
CA GLY A 182 1.36 -18.57 32.83
C GLY A 182 0.97 -17.38 33.71
N VAL A 183 0.62 -16.26 33.10
CA VAL A 183 0.08 -15.07 33.78
C VAL A 183 -1.42 -15.28 34.00
N ASP A 184 -1.85 -15.13 35.26
CA ASP A 184 -3.26 -15.15 35.64
C ASP A 184 -3.78 -13.71 35.68
N ASP A 185 -4.33 -13.25 34.56
CA ASP A 185 -4.87 -11.91 34.39
C ASP A 185 -6.08 -11.92 33.43
N GLU A 186 -6.86 -10.84 33.44
CA GLU A 186 -7.96 -10.65 32.51
C GLU A 186 -7.45 -10.46 31.06
N LEU A 187 -8.34 -10.63 30.09
CA LEU A 187 -7.98 -10.60 28.67
C LEU A 187 -7.28 -9.27 28.26
N LEU A 188 -7.80 -8.12 28.70
CA LEU A 188 -7.18 -6.83 28.46
C LEU A 188 -5.85 -6.66 29.21
N GLY A 189 -5.71 -7.25 30.40
CA GLY A 189 -4.45 -7.30 31.15
C GLY A 189 -3.35 -8.04 30.39
N LEU A 190 -3.70 -9.19 29.78
CA LEU A 190 -2.77 -9.94 28.94
C LEU A 190 -2.38 -9.17 27.66
N TRP A 191 -3.33 -8.50 26.98
CA TRP A 191 -3.00 -7.65 25.83
C TRP A 191 -2.07 -6.49 26.22
N ARG A 192 -2.31 -5.83 27.37
CA ARG A 192 -1.42 -4.79 27.91
C ARG A 192 -0.03 -5.34 28.20
N THR A 193 0.06 -6.53 28.79
CA THR A 193 1.32 -7.22 29.09
C THR A 193 2.09 -7.54 27.82
N ALA A 194 1.44 -8.11 26.80
CA ALA A 194 2.03 -8.38 25.51
C ALA A 194 2.51 -7.10 24.82
N TYR A 195 1.70 -6.02 24.85
CA TYR A 195 2.07 -4.73 24.28
C TYR A 195 3.29 -4.11 24.95
N GLN A 196 3.33 -4.09 26.29
CA GLN A 196 4.48 -3.59 27.03
C GLN A 196 5.75 -4.40 26.70
N ALA A 197 5.66 -5.73 26.75
CA ALA A 197 6.80 -6.60 26.43
C ALA A 197 7.28 -6.43 24.98
N SER A 198 6.37 -6.18 24.03
CA SER A 198 6.74 -5.91 22.64
C SER A 198 7.53 -4.60 22.49
N GLN A 199 7.15 -3.54 23.21
CA GLN A 199 7.86 -2.27 23.21
C GLN A 199 9.24 -2.39 23.86
N ASP A 200 9.31 -3.11 25.00
CA ASP A 200 10.57 -3.36 25.68
C ASP A 200 11.51 -4.17 24.78
N ALA A 201 11.01 -5.24 24.15
CA ALA A 201 11.79 -6.03 23.21
C ALA A 201 12.30 -5.20 22.02
N LEU A 202 11.44 -4.37 21.42
CA LEU A 202 11.81 -3.47 20.34
C LEU A 202 12.95 -2.54 20.75
N ALA A 203 12.87 -1.94 21.94
CA ALA A 203 13.90 -1.04 22.46
C ALA A 203 15.28 -1.72 22.60
N HIS A 204 15.31 -3.03 22.86
CA HIS A 204 16.53 -3.81 23.00
C HIS A 204 17.03 -4.43 21.68
N THR A 205 16.29 -4.31 20.57
CA THR A 205 16.76 -4.82 19.26
C THR A 205 18.15 -4.30 18.84
N PRO A 206 18.54 -3.03 19.08
CA PRO A 206 19.89 -2.55 18.79
C PRO A 206 20.96 -3.17 19.69
N GLU A 207 20.60 -3.72 20.85
CA GLU A 207 21.54 -4.44 21.70
C GLU A 207 21.83 -5.85 21.17
N GLN A 208 20.92 -6.40 20.36
CA GLN A 208 20.98 -7.76 19.85
C GLN A 208 21.59 -7.83 18.44
N LEU A 209 21.36 -6.80 17.61
CA LEU A 209 21.91 -6.72 16.26
C LEU A 209 22.89 -5.56 16.08
N PRO A 210 24.17 -5.84 15.77
CA PRO A 210 25.17 -4.80 15.52
C PRO A 210 24.75 -3.77 14.47
N VAL A 211 24.16 -4.21 13.35
CA VAL A 211 23.71 -3.32 12.28
C VAL A 211 22.68 -2.29 12.74
N LEU A 212 21.72 -2.69 13.60
CA LEU A 212 20.73 -1.79 14.19
C LEU A 212 21.39 -0.80 15.15
N ARG A 213 22.35 -1.28 15.97
CA ARG A 213 23.13 -0.45 16.90
C ARG A 213 23.91 0.64 16.18
N GLU A 214 24.58 0.25 15.10
CA GLU A 214 25.46 1.12 14.33
C GLU A 214 24.65 2.16 13.54
N ALA A 215 23.50 1.75 12.98
CA ALA A 215 22.55 2.66 12.36
C ALA A 215 21.79 3.54 13.37
N GLY A 216 21.81 3.19 14.66
CA GLY A 216 21.11 3.94 15.71
C GLY A 216 19.58 3.84 15.62
N VAL A 217 19.07 2.75 15.03
CA VAL A 217 17.64 2.51 14.81
C VAL A 217 17.21 1.19 15.44
N VAL A 218 15.92 1.06 15.75
CA VAL A 218 15.30 -0.22 16.14
C VAL A 218 14.90 -1.03 14.91
N ASP A 219 14.56 -2.31 15.09
CA ASP A 219 14.08 -3.15 14.00
C ASP A 219 12.76 -2.64 13.39
N ALA A 220 12.72 -2.48 12.08
CA ALA A 220 11.53 -1.98 11.36
C ALA A 220 10.33 -2.93 11.49
N GLY A 221 10.54 -4.22 11.25
CA GLY A 221 9.45 -5.21 11.35
C GLY A 221 8.91 -5.33 12.78
N GLY A 222 9.81 -5.27 13.77
CA GLY A 222 9.49 -5.24 15.19
C GLY A 222 8.66 -4.01 15.55
N PHE A 223 9.00 -2.83 15.02
CA PHE A 223 8.20 -1.63 15.20
C PHE A 223 6.80 -1.78 14.61
N GLY A 224 6.69 -2.37 13.42
CA GLY A 224 5.40 -2.74 12.83
C GLY A 224 4.57 -3.67 13.73
N VAL A 225 5.18 -4.68 14.35
CA VAL A 225 4.49 -5.58 15.29
C VAL A 225 3.99 -4.84 16.53
N VAL A 226 4.80 -3.95 17.10
CA VAL A 226 4.39 -3.11 18.25
C VAL A 226 3.18 -2.25 17.90
N ILE A 227 3.18 -1.61 16.72
CA ILE A 227 2.03 -0.82 16.24
C ILE A 227 0.78 -1.69 16.15
N LEU A 228 0.89 -2.88 15.55
CA LEU A 228 -0.25 -3.79 15.37
C LEU A 228 -0.85 -4.23 16.72
N ILE A 229 -0.02 -4.65 17.67
CA ILE A 229 -0.47 -5.08 19.00
C ILE A 229 -1.11 -3.90 19.76
N GLY A 230 -0.46 -2.73 19.75
CA GLY A 230 -0.96 -1.54 20.44
C GLY A 230 -2.28 -1.02 19.88
N ALA A 231 -2.42 -0.98 18.55
CA ALA A 231 -3.64 -0.54 17.89
C ALA A 231 -4.79 -1.54 18.07
N ALA A 232 -4.52 -2.84 18.01
CA ALA A 232 -5.51 -3.87 18.32
C ALA A 232 -5.98 -3.74 19.78
N LEU A 233 -5.05 -3.60 20.74
CA LEU A 233 -5.36 -3.35 22.14
C LEU A 233 -6.23 -2.09 22.32
N ARG A 234 -5.85 -0.97 21.70
CA ARG A 234 -6.61 0.28 21.78
C ARG A 234 -8.05 0.11 21.29
N ALA A 235 -8.24 -0.62 20.20
CA ALA A 235 -9.57 -0.88 19.63
C ALA A 235 -10.46 -1.72 20.55
N ILE A 236 -9.91 -2.76 21.20
CA ILE A 236 -10.67 -3.63 22.12
C ILE A 236 -10.85 -3.04 23.53
N SER A 237 -10.12 -1.97 23.87
CA SER A 237 -10.17 -1.35 25.20
C SER A 237 -11.43 -0.51 25.46
N GLY A 238 -12.26 -0.25 24.43
CA GLY A 238 -13.53 0.46 24.60
C GLY A 238 -13.38 1.83 25.26
N ALA A 239 -14.00 2.02 26.44
CA ALA A 239 -13.92 3.28 27.20
C ALA A 239 -12.50 3.62 27.70
N GLU A 240 -11.63 2.61 27.83
CA GLU A 240 -10.23 2.75 28.25
C GLU A 240 -9.29 3.01 27.06
N ALA A 241 -9.80 3.12 25.82
CA ALA A 241 -8.99 3.38 24.63
C ALA A 241 -8.17 4.69 24.72
N SER A 242 -8.61 5.67 25.54
CA SER A 242 -7.87 6.90 25.79
C SER A 242 -6.64 6.72 26.70
N LEU A 243 -6.52 5.59 27.40
CA LEU A 243 -5.37 5.23 28.22
C LEU A 243 -4.23 4.61 27.40
N ILE A 244 -4.52 4.17 26.18
CA ILE A 244 -3.54 3.61 25.26
C ILE A 244 -3.06 4.71 24.32
N ASP A 245 -2.03 5.44 24.74
CA ASP A 245 -1.44 6.52 23.95
C ASP A 245 -0.41 5.97 22.94
N LEU A 246 -0.86 5.82 21.70
CA LEU A 246 0.01 5.39 20.59
C LEU A 246 0.99 6.49 20.15
N SER A 247 0.82 7.75 20.55
CA SER A 247 1.75 8.82 20.18
C SER A 247 3.13 8.63 20.81
N GLU A 248 3.22 7.89 21.92
CA GLU A 248 4.49 7.52 22.54
C GLU A 248 5.38 6.67 21.61
N LEU A 249 4.80 5.99 20.62
CA LEU A 249 5.54 5.23 19.62
C LEU A 249 6.50 6.10 18.80
N GLY A 250 6.26 7.42 18.75
CA GLY A 250 7.19 8.39 18.17
C GLY A 250 8.60 8.32 18.76
N ARG A 251 8.79 7.82 19.99
CA ARG A 251 10.12 7.63 20.59
C ARG A 251 11.00 6.63 19.84
N PHE A 252 10.38 5.66 19.17
CA PHE A 252 11.09 4.64 18.38
C PHE A 252 11.47 5.13 16.97
N GLN A 253 10.96 6.29 16.56
CA GLN A 253 11.32 6.95 15.30
C GLN A 253 12.65 7.76 15.43
N GLY A 254 13.27 7.76 16.62
CA GLY A 254 14.29 8.72 17.06
C GLY A 254 15.75 8.39 16.76
N ALA A 255 16.14 8.54 15.49
CA ALA A 255 17.44 9.04 14.99
C ALA A 255 17.29 9.74 13.62
N ALA A 256 16.21 9.42 12.88
CA ALA A 256 15.87 10.05 11.60
C ALA A 256 15.36 11.51 11.71
N ASN A 257 14.88 11.95 12.89
CA ASN A 257 14.23 13.27 13.05
C ASN A 257 14.96 14.29 13.96
N ASN A 258 16.12 13.97 14.52
CA ASN A 258 16.78 14.82 15.53
C ASN A 258 18.28 15.06 15.27
N GLY A 259 18.69 15.42 14.05
CA GLY A 259 20.00 16.08 13.78
C GLY A 259 21.27 15.44 14.37
N GLY A 260 21.22 14.17 14.80
CA GLY A 260 22.35 13.41 15.31
C GLY A 260 23.14 12.92 14.11
N GLY A 261 24.40 13.32 14.02
CA GLY A 261 25.24 13.08 12.85
C GLY A 261 25.26 11.62 12.39
N PRO A 262 25.55 11.37 11.10
CA PRO A 262 25.47 10.05 10.52
C PRO A 262 26.42 9.08 11.22
N ALA A 263 25.98 7.83 11.30
CA ALA A 263 26.79 6.67 11.59
C ALA A 263 28.12 6.71 10.82
N ASN A 264 29.16 6.16 11.44
CA ASN A 264 30.54 6.25 10.99
C ASN A 264 30.66 5.82 9.50
N PRO A 265 31.24 6.64 8.59
CA PRO A 265 31.27 6.41 7.13
C PRO A 265 31.95 5.12 6.66
N GLY A 266 32.57 4.35 7.56
CA GLY A 266 33.34 3.16 7.22
C GLY A 266 32.54 1.84 7.18
N PHE A 267 31.23 1.84 7.48
CA PHE A 267 30.45 0.60 7.53
C PHE A 267 29.72 0.27 6.22
N LEU A 268 29.11 1.26 5.55
CA LEU A 268 28.43 1.02 4.28
C LEU A 268 29.39 0.61 3.16
N ASP A 269 30.66 0.98 3.24
CA ASP A 269 31.68 0.55 2.27
C ASP A 269 32.19 -0.88 2.55
N ALA A 270 31.93 -1.44 3.74
CA ALA A 270 32.41 -2.76 4.17
C ALA A 270 31.38 -3.89 4.03
N THR A 271 30.11 -3.57 3.70
CA THR A 271 29.04 -4.55 3.39
C THR A 271 28.57 -4.47 1.93
N VAL A 272 29.23 -3.68 1.08
CA VAL A 272 28.90 -3.49 -0.35
C VAL A 272 29.65 -4.47 -1.27
N GLU A 273 30.35 -5.47 -0.71
CA GLU A 273 31.04 -6.51 -1.51
C GLU A 273 30.21 -7.79 -1.78
N GLU A 274 28.91 -7.84 -1.43
CA GLU A 274 28.05 -8.98 -1.78
C GLU A 274 26.89 -8.53 -2.68
N ASP A 275 26.84 -9.03 -3.92
CA ASP A 275 25.69 -8.87 -4.83
C ASP A 275 24.44 -9.52 -4.18
N TRP A 276 23.36 -8.77 -4.01
CA TRP A 276 22.16 -9.23 -3.27
C TRP A 276 21.19 -10.02 -4.15
N GLY A 277 21.37 -9.96 -5.47
CA GLY A 277 20.62 -10.75 -6.45
C GLY A 277 19.19 -10.26 -6.67
N ASN A 278 18.31 -11.19 -7.08
CA ASN A 278 16.91 -10.95 -7.36
C ASN A 278 16.01 -11.44 -6.22
N CYS A 279 15.17 -10.55 -5.72
CA CYS A 279 14.04 -10.87 -4.86
C CYS A 279 12.97 -11.58 -5.69
N THR A 280 12.76 -12.87 -5.44
CA THR A 280 11.82 -13.69 -6.18
C THR A 280 10.78 -14.27 -5.24
N GLN A 281 9.51 -14.05 -5.53
CA GLN A 281 8.39 -14.61 -4.78
C GLN A 281 7.38 -15.27 -5.72
N PHE A 282 6.79 -16.36 -5.26
CA PHE A 282 5.75 -17.12 -5.97
C PHE A 282 4.99 -18.06 -5.03
N ILE A 283 3.87 -18.58 -5.50
CA ILE A 283 3.08 -19.62 -4.83
C ILE A 283 3.13 -20.89 -5.68
N ILE A 284 3.36 -22.03 -5.03
CA ILE A 284 3.25 -23.37 -5.59
C ILE A 284 1.94 -23.97 -5.07
N SER A 285 1.02 -24.28 -5.97
CA SER A 285 -0.23 -24.98 -5.64
C SER A 285 -0.17 -26.44 -6.08
N SER A 286 -0.63 -27.33 -5.21
CA SER A 286 -0.78 -28.76 -5.47
C SER A 286 -1.65 -29.00 -6.71
N VAL A 287 -1.19 -29.88 -7.60
CA VAL A 287 -1.91 -30.27 -8.82
C VAL A 287 -2.22 -31.76 -8.76
N ASN A 288 -3.41 -32.14 -9.22
CA ASN A 288 -3.85 -33.54 -9.33
C ASN A 288 -3.79 -34.34 -8.02
N GLY A 289 -3.94 -33.69 -6.85
CA GLY A 289 -3.94 -34.35 -5.55
C GLY A 289 -2.56 -34.81 -5.06
N ARG A 290 -1.47 -34.32 -5.67
CA ARG A 290 -0.10 -34.51 -5.16
C ARG A 290 0.14 -33.51 -4.02
N GLU A 291 0.24 -34.00 -2.80
CA GLU A 291 0.61 -33.16 -1.65
C GLU A 291 2.01 -32.56 -1.82
N LEU A 292 2.15 -31.29 -1.45
CA LEU A 292 3.43 -30.60 -1.40
C LEU A 292 4.17 -30.96 -0.11
N ASP A 293 5.45 -31.30 -0.23
CA ASP A 293 6.32 -31.54 0.92
C ASP A 293 7.00 -30.22 1.31
N LEU A 294 6.44 -29.53 2.30
CA LEU A 294 6.94 -28.23 2.76
C LEU A 294 8.39 -28.30 3.27
N GLU A 295 8.78 -29.39 3.96
CA GLU A 295 10.15 -29.54 4.45
C GLU A 295 11.11 -29.73 3.28
N GLN A 296 10.73 -30.50 2.26
CA GLN A 296 11.53 -30.64 1.04
C GLN A 296 11.73 -29.29 0.33
N VAL A 297 10.67 -28.49 0.17
CA VAL A 297 10.77 -27.17 -0.47
C VAL A 297 11.65 -26.23 0.35
N ARG A 298 11.47 -26.21 1.68
CA ARG A 298 12.26 -25.38 2.58
C ARG A 298 13.74 -25.77 2.56
N ASN A 299 14.05 -27.07 2.60
CA ASN A 299 15.42 -27.56 2.55
C ASN A 299 16.10 -27.23 1.22
N HIS A 300 15.39 -27.36 0.09
CA HIS A 300 15.90 -26.97 -1.22
C HIS A 300 16.31 -25.50 -1.24
N PHE A 301 15.40 -24.58 -0.92
CA PHE A 301 15.71 -23.14 -0.99
C PHE A 301 16.66 -22.66 0.09
N LYS A 302 16.74 -23.36 1.23
CA LYS A 302 17.78 -23.11 2.24
C LYS A 302 19.19 -23.40 1.72
N GLU A 303 19.34 -24.34 0.78
CA GLU A 303 20.64 -24.70 0.18
C GLU A 303 20.95 -23.87 -1.07
N THR A 304 19.93 -23.44 -1.82
CA THR A 304 20.12 -22.83 -3.15
C THR A 304 19.95 -21.31 -3.18
N ALA A 305 19.35 -20.69 -2.15
CA ALA A 305 19.13 -19.25 -2.09
C ALA A 305 20.03 -18.58 -1.05
N LEU A 306 20.35 -17.30 -1.29
CA LEU A 306 21.06 -16.45 -0.33
C LEU A 306 20.23 -16.23 0.94
N SER A 307 18.92 -16.08 0.75
CA SER A 307 17.91 -15.99 1.80
C SER A 307 16.64 -16.68 1.34
N ALA A 308 15.94 -17.34 2.27
CA ALA A 308 14.71 -18.06 1.97
C ALA A 308 13.72 -18.02 3.14
N VAL A 309 12.48 -17.66 2.82
CA VAL A 309 11.31 -17.79 3.69
C VAL A 309 10.29 -18.63 2.93
N VAL A 310 9.97 -19.82 3.48
CA VAL A 310 9.11 -20.81 2.84
C VAL A 310 8.04 -21.26 3.82
N VAL A 311 6.78 -20.99 3.45
CA VAL A 311 5.61 -21.17 4.31
C VAL A 311 4.46 -21.79 3.54
N GLY A 312 3.50 -22.41 4.22
CA GLY A 312 2.36 -23.03 3.57
C GLY A 312 1.97 -24.35 4.18
N ASP A 313 1.25 -25.15 3.42
CA ASP A 313 0.81 -26.50 3.77
C ASP A 313 0.94 -27.46 2.57
N GLU A 314 0.33 -28.64 2.68
CA GLU A 314 0.31 -29.67 1.65
C GLU A 314 -0.40 -29.25 0.34
N ARG A 315 -1.15 -28.14 0.36
CA ARG A 315 -1.90 -27.63 -0.79
C ARG A 315 -1.23 -26.42 -1.42
N ASP A 316 -0.83 -25.43 -0.63
CA ASP A 316 -0.24 -24.19 -1.13
C ASP A 316 1.05 -23.88 -0.37
N VAL A 317 2.16 -23.70 -1.10
CA VAL A 317 3.46 -23.30 -0.56
C VAL A 317 3.86 -21.96 -1.15
N ARG A 318 3.99 -20.94 -0.30
CA ARG A 318 4.53 -19.64 -0.66
C ARG A 318 6.03 -19.62 -0.43
N VAL A 319 6.75 -19.15 -1.44
CA VAL A 319 8.20 -19.04 -1.44
C VAL A 319 8.57 -17.57 -1.64
N HIS A 320 9.43 -17.05 -0.76
CA HIS A 320 10.12 -15.77 -0.93
C HIS A 320 11.61 -16.03 -0.77
N ILE A 321 12.38 -15.80 -1.83
CA ILE A 321 13.80 -16.16 -1.90
C ILE A 321 14.62 -15.04 -2.54
N HIS A 322 15.89 -14.97 -2.15
CA HIS A 322 16.89 -14.11 -2.77
C HIS A 322 17.89 -14.98 -3.54
N VAL A 323 17.95 -14.82 -4.85
CA VAL A 323 18.77 -15.65 -5.75
C VAL A 323 19.40 -14.80 -6.85
N GLU A 324 20.63 -15.10 -7.26
CA GLU A 324 21.26 -14.42 -8.40
C GLU A 324 20.52 -14.73 -9.71
N ASP A 325 20.25 -16.01 -9.96
CA ASP A 325 19.50 -16.51 -11.12
C ASP A 325 18.14 -17.09 -10.67
N THR A 326 17.06 -16.55 -11.22
CA THR A 326 15.68 -16.94 -10.88
C THR A 326 15.22 -18.20 -11.61
N ALA A 327 15.85 -18.55 -12.73
CA ALA A 327 15.40 -19.65 -13.59
C ALA A 327 15.43 -21.03 -12.91
N PRO A 328 16.49 -21.41 -12.15
CA PRO A 328 16.51 -22.69 -11.43
C PRO A 328 15.41 -22.78 -10.36
N ALA A 329 15.14 -21.67 -9.67
CA ALA A 329 14.12 -21.63 -8.62
C ALA A 329 12.71 -21.83 -9.17
N LEU A 330 12.38 -21.15 -10.27
CA LEU A 330 11.10 -21.30 -10.96
C LEU A 330 10.95 -22.70 -11.57
N SER A 331 12.02 -23.23 -12.17
CA SER A 331 12.02 -24.59 -12.72
C SER A 331 11.78 -25.65 -11.65
N TYR A 332 12.36 -25.48 -10.46
CA TYR A 332 12.09 -26.36 -9.33
C TYR A 332 10.63 -26.26 -8.87
N ALA A 333 10.10 -25.04 -8.75
CA ALA A 333 8.72 -24.80 -8.36
C ALA A 333 7.71 -25.46 -9.32
N GLU A 334 7.92 -25.30 -10.63
CA GLU A 334 7.11 -25.92 -11.69
C GLU A 334 7.16 -27.46 -11.67
N SER A 335 8.26 -28.05 -11.16
CA SER A 335 8.37 -29.50 -11.02
C SER A 335 7.50 -30.09 -9.90
N LEU A 336 7.03 -29.24 -8.97
CA LEU A 336 6.25 -29.63 -7.81
C LEU A 336 4.76 -29.40 -8.00
N GLY A 337 4.36 -28.28 -8.61
CA GLY A 337 2.96 -27.89 -8.76
C GLY A 337 2.75 -26.73 -9.74
N ALA A 338 1.56 -26.16 -9.72
CA ALA A 338 1.22 -24.98 -10.51
C ALA A 338 1.82 -23.75 -9.83
N VAL A 339 2.55 -22.94 -10.60
CA VAL A 339 3.18 -21.71 -10.08
C VAL A 339 2.30 -20.50 -10.42
N SER A 340 2.02 -19.68 -9.41
CA SER A 340 1.28 -18.42 -9.55
C SER A 340 1.93 -17.29 -8.75
N ASP A 341 1.41 -16.07 -8.92
CA ASP A 341 1.86 -14.86 -8.19
C ASP A 341 3.37 -14.61 -8.24
N VAL A 342 3.98 -14.90 -9.40
CA VAL A 342 5.41 -14.69 -9.62
C VAL A 342 5.71 -13.20 -9.65
N LYS A 343 6.57 -12.74 -8.75
CA LYS A 343 7.14 -11.38 -8.75
C LYS A 343 8.65 -11.47 -8.57
N ILE A 344 9.38 -10.78 -9.45
CA ILE A 344 10.84 -10.75 -9.49
C ILE A 344 11.27 -9.29 -9.48
N GLU A 345 12.09 -8.92 -8.51
CA GLU A 345 12.62 -7.56 -8.34
C GLU A 345 14.13 -7.62 -8.17
N ASN A 346 14.86 -6.79 -8.91
CA ASN A 346 16.30 -6.71 -8.80
C ASN A 346 16.69 -5.86 -7.59
N MET A 347 17.31 -6.49 -6.58
CA MET A 347 17.57 -5.85 -5.30
C MET A 347 18.78 -4.92 -5.35
N ASP A 348 19.76 -5.19 -6.21
CA ASP A 348 20.91 -4.30 -6.36
C ASP A 348 20.47 -2.92 -6.88
N ARG A 349 19.56 -2.88 -7.85
CA ARG A 349 18.94 -1.63 -8.33
C ARG A 349 17.99 -0.99 -7.33
N GLN A 350 17.34 -1.78 -6.48
CA GLN A 350 16.46 -1.26 -5.42
C GLN A 350 17.28 -0.68 -4.26
N ASN A 351 18.39 -1.31 -3.89
CA ASN A 351 19.35 -0.85 -2.90
C ASN A 351 20.13 0.38 -3.40
N GLU A 352 20.52 0.45 -4.68
CA GLU A 352 21.07 1.68 -5.27
C GLU A 352 20.10 2.87 -5.15
N ARG A 353 18.80 2.64 -5.38
CA ARG A 353 17.74 3.64 -5.20
C ARG A 353 17.55 4.02 -3.73
N PHE A 354 17.72 3.07 -2.81
CA PHE A 354 17.58 3.29 -1.37
C PHE A 354 18.80 3.92 -0.72
N ALA A 355 20.03 3.54 -1.07
CA ALA A 355 21.25 4.24 -0.70
C ALA A 355 21.23 5.68 -1.23
N ALA A 356 20.66 5.91 -2.41
CA ALA A 356 20.44 7.27 -2.94
C ALA A 356 19.36 8.08 -2.19
N ALA A 357 18.45 7.42 -1.45
CA ALA A 357 17.33 8.06 -0.73
C ALA A 357 17.52 8.13 0.80
N GLY A 358 18.29 7.21 1.39
CA GLY A 358 18.53 7.05 2.83
C GLY A 358 19.80 7.72 3.35
N HIS A 359 20.64 8.25 2.46
CA HIS A 359 21.57 9.28 2.85
C HIS A 359 20.79 10.59 2.93
N GLY A 360 20.91 11.26 4.07
CA GLY A 360 21.16 12.70 4.05
C GLY A 360 22.43 12.95 3.24
N ALA A 361 22.36 12.65 1.95
CA ALA A 361 23.21 13.25 0.98
C ALA A 361 22.94 14.73 1.22
N VAL A 362 24.01 15.47 1.52
CA VAL A 362 24.31 16.51 0.55
C VAL A 362 24.15 15.81 -0.79
N LYS A 363 22.95 15.86 -1.38
CA LYS A 363 22.75 15.39 -2.75
C LYS A 363 23.97 15.98 -3.44
N GLU A 364 24.70 15.19 -4.20
CA GLU A 364 25.13 15.84 -5.43
C GLU A 364 23.82 16.27 -6.06
N ALA A 365 23.47 17.54 -5.82
CA ALA A 365 22.18 18.10 -6.12
C ALA A 365 21.97 17.71 -7.56
N ALA A 366 20.97 16.86 -7.80
CA ALA A 366 20.65 16.47 -9.16
C ALA A 366 20.52 17.81 -9.90
N ALA A 367 21.37 18.01 -10.92
CA ALA A 367 21.44 19.33 -11.54
C ALA A 367 20.04 19.73 -12.07
N LEU A 368 19.23 18.72 -12.40
CA LEU A 368 17.88 18.87 -12.89
C LEU A 368 16.99 17.72 -12.42
N ALA A 369 15.79 18.03 -11.94
CA ALA A 369 14.74 17.06 -11.61
C ALA A 369 13.45 17.33 -12.37
N LEU A 370 12.64 16.28 -12.54
CA LEU A 370 11.31 16.35 -13.15
C LEU A 370 10.23 16.07 -12.11
N LEU A 371 9.21 16.94 -12.05
CA LEU A 371 8.12 16.91 -11.09
C LEU A 371 6.75 17.01 -11.79
N PRO A 372 6.15 15.89 -12.19
CA PRO A 372 4.81 15.86 -12.76
C PRO A 372 3.72 15.98 -11.70
N VAL A 373 2.60 16.57 -12.12
CA VAL A 373 1.34 16.60 -11.38
C VAL A 373 0.41 15.57 -12.01
N VAL A 374 -0.10 14.58 -11.27
CA VAL A 374 -1.06 13.60 -11.82
C VAL A 374 -2.09 13.17 -10.78
N GLN A 375 -3.18 12.55 -11.25
CA GLN A 375 -4.21 11.95 -10.40
C GLN A 375 -4.49 10.52 -10.87
N GLY A 376 -4.21 9.54 -10.00
CA GLY A 376 -4.34 8.12 -10.28
C GLY A 376 -3.04 7.36 -9.95
N ASP A 377 -3.17 6.24 -9.24
CA ASP A 377 -2.01 5.48 -8.75
C ASP A 377 -1.17 4.90 -9.89
N GLY A 378 -1.81 4.43 -10.97
CA GLY A 378 -1.14 3.91 -12.16
C GLY A 378 -0.29 4.97 -12.86
N LEU A 379 -0.86 6.17 -13.08
CA LEU A 379 -0.11 7.31 -13.61
C LEU A 379 1.02 7.77 -12.67
N ALA A 380 0.78 7.79 -11.37
CA ALA A 380 1.81 8.17 -10.40
C ALA A 380 2.97 7.16 -10.41
N HIS A 381 2.69 5.86 -10.53
CA HIS A 381 3.71 4.83 -10.71
C HIS A 381 4.48 5.00 -12.02
N LEU A 382 3.78 5.21 -13.14
CA LEU A 382 4.41 5.44 -14.45
C LEU A 382 5.49 6.53 -14.40
N PHE A 383 5.17 7.70 -13.81
CA PHE A 383 6.13 8.80 -13.73
C PHE A 383 7.28 8.52 -12.75
N ARG A 384 7.00 7.90 -11.59
CA ARG A 384 8.05 7.53 -10.62
C ARG A 384 9.01 6.49 -11.19
N ASP A 385 8.49 5.45 -11.82
CA ASP A 385 9.28 4.36 -12.40
C ASP A 385 10.14 4.82 -13.58
N SER A 386 9.70 5.88 -14.26
CA SER A 386 10.42 6.54 -15.35
C SER A 386 11.48 7.55 -14.86
N GLY A 387 11.71 7.65 -13.54
CA GLY A 387 12.80 8.45 -12.97
C GLY A 387 12.44 9.89 -12.62
N CYS A 388 11.15 10.24 -12.53
CA CYS A 388 10.75 11.53 -11.96
C CYS A 388 11.12 11.60 -10.48
N ALA A 389 11.54 12.78 -10.01
CA ALA A 389 12.01 12.97 -8.64
C ALA A 389 10.90 12.92 -7.58
N GLY A 390 9.65 12.96 -8.03
CA GLY A 390 8.46 12.89 -7.20
C GLY A 390 7.22 13.04 -8.07
N VAL A 391 6.05 12.96 -7.46
CA VAL A 391 4.76 13.25 -8.10
C VAL A 391 3.97 14.13 -7.16
N VAL A 392 3.39 15.20 -7.69
CA VAL A 392 2.40 16.00 -6.96
C VAL A 392 1.03 15.44 -7.32
N GLU A 393 0.24 15.09 -6.31
CA GLU A 393 -1.16 14.74 -6.56
C GLU A 393 -1.93 15.96 -7.02
N GLY A 394 -2.55 15.88 -8.20
CA GLY A 394 -3.30 16.99 -8.74
C GLY A 394 -4.08 16.71 -10.02
N GLY A 395 -5.25 17.34 -10.16
CA GLY A 395 -6.12 17.17 -11.33
C GLY A 395 -7.38 18.06 -11.27
N GLN A 396 -8.34 17.78 -12.16
CA GLN A 396 -9.51 18.64 -12.44
C GLN A 396 -10.28 19.14 -11.20
N THR A 397 -10.39 18.30 -10.15
CA THR A 397 -11.16 18.56 -8.92
C THR A 397 -10.28 18.78 -7.68
N MET A 398 -8.97 18.54 -7.80
CA MET A 398 -7.98 18.58 -6.72
C MET A 398 -6.71 19.26 -7.23
N ASN A 399 -6.79 20.54 -7.61
CA ASN A 399 -5.60 21.26 -8.09
C ASN A 399 -4.65 21.57 -6.92
N PRO A 400 -3.34 21.30 -7.04
CA PRO A 400 -2.39 21.67 -6.00
C PRO A 400 -2.26 23.19 -5.93
N SER A 401 -2.04 23.70 -4.72
CA SER A 401 -1.69 25.09 -4.48
C SER A 401 -0.25 25.39 -4.93
N VAL A 402 0.04 26.67 -5.16
CA VAL A 402 1.40 27.16 -5.45
C VAL A 402 2.40 26.68 -4.41
N GLN A 403 2.04 26.74 -3.13
CA GLN A 403 2.92 26.31 -2.03
C GLN A 403 3.20 24.81 -2.07
N GLN A 404 2.20 23.98 -2.39
CA GLN A 404 2.39 22.53 -2.51
C GLN A 404 3.37 22.17 -3.64
N ILE A 405 3.32 22.90 -4.77
CA ILE A 405 4.27 22.72 -5.88
C ILE A 405 5.68 23.13 -5.45
N ILE A 406 5.82 24.26 -4.77
CA ILE A 406 7.12 24.74 -4.26
C ILE A 406 7.71 23.74 -3.25
N ASP A 407 6.92 23.27 -2.30
CA ASP A 407 7.38 22.35 -1.27
C ASP A 407 7.79 21.00 -1.88
N ALA A 408 6.99 20.47 -2.81
CA ALA A 408 7.34 19.25 -3.54
C ALA A 408 8.62 19.43 -4.37
N ALA A 409 8.82 20.59 -5.01
CA ALA A 409 10.01 20.90 -5.76
C ALA A 409 11.26 21.01 -4.87
N ARG A 410 11.15 21.64 -3.70
CA ARG A 410 12.25 21.72 -2.71
C ARG A 410 12.63 20.35 -2.17
N ASN A 411 11.64 19.49 -1.94
CA ASN A 411 11.86 18.12 -1.48
C ASN A 411 12.60 17.26 -2.53
N THR A 412 12.62 17.68 -3.81
CA THR A 412 13.47 17.02 -4.81
C THR A 412 14.96 17.31 -4.62
N GLY A 413 15.35 18.34 -3.85
CA GLY A 413 16.73 18.74 -3.59
C GLY A 413 17.62 18.96 -4.83
N ALA A 414 17.02 19.15 -6.00
CA ALA A 414 17.72 19.46 -7.25
C ALA A 414 18.04 20.96 -7.34
N THR A 415 19.06 21.34 -8.12
CA THR A 415 19.38 22.76 -8.34
C THR A 415 18.38 23.46 -9.25
N ASP A 416 17.75 22.71 -10.15
CA ASP A 416 16.68 23.15 -11.02
C ASP A 416 15.61 22.04 -11.09
N VAL A 417 14.33 22.42 -11.14
CA VAL A 417 13.20 21.49 -11.18
C VAL A 417 12.27 21.89 -12.31
N ILE A 418 11.97 20.97 -13.21
CA ILE A 418 10.97 21.14 -14.25
C ILE A 418 9.65 20.54 -13.75
N VAL A 419 8.59 21.36 -13.75
CA VAL A 419 7.23 20.94 -13.39
C VAL A 419 6.42 20.66 -14.65
N LEU A 420 5.72 19.52 -14.65
CA LEU A 420 4.75 19.13 -15.69
C LEU A 420 3.33 19.20 -15.09
N PRO A 421 2.56 20.28 -15.34
CA PRO A 421 1.25 20.46 -14.73
C PRO A 421 0.21 19.39 -15.10
N ASN A 422 0.35 18.76 -16.28
CA ASN A 422 -0.51 17.75 -16.90
C ASN A 422 -2.04 18.00 -16.86
N ASN A 423 -2.46 19.20 -16.50
CA ASN A 423 -3.84 19.63 -16.43
C ASN A 423 -3.88 21.15 -16.64
N SER A 424 -4.73 21.59 -17.57
CA SER A 424 -4.88 23.02 -17.89
C SER A 424 -5.20 23.93 -16.69
N ASN A 425 -5.86 23.41 -15.65
CA ASN A 425 -6.18 24.17 -14.43
C ASN A 425 -4.97 24.33 -13.49
N VAL A 426 -3.94 23.48 -13.64
CA VAL A 426 -2.74 23.49 -12.79
C VAL A 426 -1.64 24.38 -13.37
N VAL A 427 -1.67 24.62 -14.69
CA VAL A 427 -0.65 25.43 -15.39
C VAL A 427 -0.42 26.78 -14.70
N LEU A 428 -1.49 27.51 -14.37
CA LEU A 428 -1.36 28.81 -13.71
C LEU A 428 -0.68 28.72 -12.34
N ALA A 429 -1.00 27.70 -11.54
CA ALA A 429 -0.37 27.52 -10.23
C ALA A 429 1.11 27.14 -10.36
N ALA A 430 1.47 26.33 -11.36
CA ALA A 430 2.85 25.99 -11.65
C ALA A 430 3.66 27.21 -12.14
N GLU A 431 3.09 28.02 -13.04
CA GLU A 431 3.71 29.26 -13.50
C GLU A 431 3.94 30.24 -12.34
N GLN A 432 2.96 30.39 -11.45
CA GLN A 432 3.10 31.20 -10.23
C GLN A 432 4.20 30.67 -9.29
N ALA A 433 4.37 29.34 -9.21
CA ALA A 433 5.45 28.74 -8.43
C ALA A 433 6.83 29.05 -9.04
N ALA A 434 6.95 29.00 -10.36
CA ALA A 434 8.18 29.37 -11.09
C ALA A 434 8.49 30.88 -11.04
N GLU A 435 7.47 31.75 -10.98
CA GLU A 435 7.67 33.18 -10.73
C GLU A 435 8.17 33.44 -9.30
N ALA A 436 7.75 32.63 -8.33
CA ALA A 436 8.14 32.77 -6.93
C ALA A 436 9.55 32.21 -6.64
N GLU A 437 9.99 31.17 -7.36
CA GLU A 437 11.24 30.45 -7.10
C GLU A 437 12.05 30.27 -8.38
N ALA A 438 13.24 30.88 -8.45
CA ALA A 438 14.04 30.93 -9.68
C ALA A 438 14.59 29.57 -10.18
N PHE A 439 14.57 28.54 -9.33
CA PHE A 439 14.99 27.18 -9.68
C PHE A 439 13.85 26.34 -10.28
N LEU A 440 12.63 26.87 -10.30
CA LEU A 440 11.46 26.19 -10.84
C LEU A 440 11.23 26.62 -12.30
N HIS A 441 11.08 25.63 -13.16
CA HIS A 441 10.80 25.78 -14.59
C HIS A 441 9.51 25.04 -14.93
N VAL A 442 8.73 25.55 -15.87
CA VAL A 442 7.44 24.94 -16.23
C VAL A 442 7.42 24.64 -17.72
N ILE A 443 7.02 23.42 -18.05
CA ILE A 443 6.56 23.08 -19.38
C ILE A 443 5.03 23.01 -19.29
N PRO A 444 4.27 23.85 -20.02
CA PRO A 444 2.85 24.03 -19.80
C PRO A 444 2.00 22.88 -20.41
N THR A 445 2.31 21.65 -20.02
CA THR A 445 1.54 20.44 -20.36
C THR A 445 0.12 20.57 -19.81
N LYS A 446 -0.88 20.33 -20.66
CA LYS A 446 -2.31 20.48 -20.33
C LYS A 446 -3.02 19.16 -20.11
N SER A 447 -2.38 18.06 -20.48
CA SER A 447 -2.87 16.71 -20.30
C SER A 447 -1.74 15.77 -19.88
N VAL A 448 -2.11 14.63 -19.30
CA VAL A 448 -1.15 13.59 -18.89
C VAL A 448 -0.37 13.01 -20.09
N PRO A 449 -0.98 12.72 -21.25
CA PRO A 449 -0.22 12.24 -22.41
C PRO A 449 0.90 13.22 -22.84
N GLN A 450 0.65 14.53 -22.77
CA GLN A 450 1.70 15.54 -23.00
C GLN A 450 2.82 15.43 -21.96
N GLY A 451 2.46 15.20 -20.69
CA GLY A 451 3.44 14.95 -19.62
C GLY A 451 4.32 13.74 -19.88
N VAL A 452 3.75 12.63 -20.34
CA VAL A 452 4.48 11.40 -20.66
C VAL A 452 5.43 11.62 -21.84
N ALA A 453 4.99 12.29 -22.90
CA ALA A 453 5.85 12.65 -24.03
C ALA A 453 7.00 13.58 -23.61
N ALA A 454 6.70 14.59 -22.79
CA ALA A 454 7.72 15.48 -22.22
C ALA A 454 8.74 14.69 -21.39
N MET A 455 8.29 13.74 -20.58
CA MET A 455 9.14 12.88 -19.77
C MET A 455 10.08 12.01 -20.62
N PHE A 456 9.64 11.46 -21.76
CA PHE A 456 10.53 10.69 -22.64
C PHE A 456 11.61 11.56 -23.32
N ALA A 457 11.36 12.85 -23.50
CA ALA A 457 12.34 13.81 -24.02
C ALA A 457 13.29 14.37 -22.93
N PHE A 458 13.09 13.99 -21.66
CA PHE A 458 13.87 14.49 -20.54
C PHE A 458 15.29 13.88 -20.49
N ASN A 459 16.30 14.74 -20.42
CA ASN A 459 17.69 14.39 -20.22
C ASN A 459 18.22 14.95 -18.89
N PRO A 460 18.33 14.12 -17.84
CA PRO A 460 18.74 14.57 -16.50
C PRO A 460 20.20 15.06 -16.43
N LYS A 461 21.02 14.79 -17.46
CA LYS A 461 22.43 15.23 -17.54
C LYS A 461 22.61 16.56 -18.28
N GLY A 462 21.56 17.05 -18.95
CA GLY A 462 21.59 18.29 -19.72
C GLY A 462 21.16 19.51 -18.89
N PRO A 463 21.46 20.74 -19.36
CA PRO A 463 20.96 21.96 -18.72
C PRO A 463 19.44 22.05 -18.86
N TRP A 464 18.79 22.77 -17.93
CA TRP A 464 17.33 22.89 -17.91
C TRP A 464 16.77 23.58 -19.16
N GLN A 465 17.51 24.52 -19.76
CA GLN A 465 17.07 25.24 -20.96
C GLN A 465 16.94 24.31 -22.17
N GLU A 466 17.90 23.40 -22.35
CA GLU A 466 17.86 22.40 -23.43
C GLU A 466 16.73 21.41 -23.22
N ASN A 467 16.52 20.99 -21.97
CA ASN A 467 15.39 20.13 -21.59
C ASN A 467 14.05 20.82 -21.89
N VAL A 468 13.83 22.04 -21.40
CA VAL A 468 12.59 22.79 -21.65
C VAL A 468 12.35 22.92 -23.15
N ALA A 469 13.37 23.21 -23.96
CA ALA A 469 13.21 23.30 -25.41
C ALA A 469 12.85 21.94 -26.05
N ALA A 470 13.58 20.86 -25.72
CA ALA A 470 13.36 19.53 -26.29
C ALA A 470 11.99 18.96 -25.89
N MET A 471 11.64 19.08 -24.62
CA MET A 471 10.37 18.58 -24.08
C MET A 471 9.19 19.41 -24.59
N THR A 472 9.34 20.73 -24.76
CA THR A 472 8.29 21.58 -25.38
C THR A 472 8.06 21.20 -26.85
N ALA A 473 9.11 20.82 -27.58
CA ALA A 473 8.98 20.32 -28.94
C ALA A 473 8.31 18.93 -28.98
N ALA A 474 8.59 18.07 -28.01
CA ALA A 474 7.96 16.75 -27.93
C ALA A 474 6.44 16.87 -27.74
N ILE A 475 5.96 17.75 -26.85
CA ILE A 475 4.52 17.88 -26.59
C ILE A 475 3.73 18.51 -27.73
N SER A 476 4.37 19.19 -28.70
CA SER A 476 3.67 19.75 -29.85
C SER A 476 3.31 18.74 -30.92
N GLU A 477 3.95 17.56 -30.90
CA GLU A 477 3.69 16.46 -31.83
C GLU A 477 2.59 15.51 -31.32
N ILE A 478 2.13 15.68 -30.07
CA ILE A 478 1.14 14.82 -29.44
C ILE A 478 -0.26 15.40 -29.59
N ALA A 479 -1.18 14.61 -30.13
CA ALA A 479 -2.61 14.86 -29.98
C ALA A 479 -3.17 14.07 -28.80
N SER A 480 -3.78 14.79 -27.85
CA SER A 480 -4.36 14.27 -26.62
C SER A 480 -5.86 14.05 -26.78
N VAL A 481 -6.31 12.86 -26.39
CA VAL A 481 -7.71 12.48 -26.32
C VAL A 481 -8.10 12.21 -24.87
N GLU A 482 -9.27 12.68 -24.45
CA GLU A 482 -9.82 12.46 -23.11
C GLU A 482 -11.27 12.01 -23.20
N VAL A 483 -11.66 11.01 -22.40
CA VAL A 483 -13.04 10.53 -22.31
C VAL A 483 -13.54 10.64 -20.88
N THR A 484 -14.65 11.33 -20.69
CA THR A 484 -15.31 11.48 -19.38
C THR A 484 -16.82 11.42 -19.48
N ALA A 485 -17.51 11.19 -18.37
CA ALA A 485 -18.97 11.18 -18.29
C ALA A 485 -19.53 12.62 -18.15
N ALA A 486 -20.54 12.95 -18.95
CA ALA A 486 -21.21 14.23 -18.90
C ALA A 486 -22.13 14.34 -17.68
N VAL A 487 -21.86 15.31 -16.81
CA VAL A 487 -22.65 15.58 -15.60
C VAL A 487 -23.92 16.40 -15.85
N ARG A 488 -24.12 16.90 -17.08
CA ARG A 488 -25.31 17.66 -17.48
C ARG A 488 -25.50 17.65 -18.99
N GLY A 489 -26.74 17.79 -19.44
CA GLY A 489 -27.03 17.99 -20.85
C GLY A 489 -26.63 19.38 -21.34
N VAL A 490 -26.02 19.46 -22.53
CA VAL A 490 -25.60 20.73 -23.15
C VAL A 490 -25.46 20.57 -24.66
N LYS A 491 -25.61 21.66 -25.41
CA LYS A 491 -25.26 21.71 -26.84
C LYS A 491 -24.01 22.58 -27.04
N ILE A 492 -22.90 21.98 -27.43
CA ILE A 492 -21.61 22.66 -27.64
C ILE A 492 -21.08 22.27 -29.02
N GLY A 493 -20.65 23.24 -29.82
CA GLY A 493 -20.05 22.97 -31.14
C GLY A 493 -20.97 22.26 -32.14
N GLY A 494 -22.29 22.27 -31.92
CA GLY A 494 -23.26 21.53 -32.74
C GLY A 494 -23.55 20.10 -32.25
N ILE A 495 -22.75 19.58 -31.31
CA ILE A 495 -22.93 18.28 -30.67
C ILE A 495 -23.92 18.42 -29.51
N GLU A 496 -24.93 17.56 -29.48
CA GLU A 496 -25.89 17.48 -28.39
C GLU A 496 -25.43 16.42 -27.40
N VAL A 497 -25.15 16.85 -26.17
CA VAL A 497 -24.72 16.01 -25.05
C VAL A 497 -25.89 15.87 -24.08
N LYS A 498 -26.18 14.64 -23.66
CA LYS A 498 -27.11 14.36 -22.57
C LYS A 498 -26.34 14.03 -21.29
N GLU A 499 -26.96 14.31 -20.15
CA GLU A 499 -26.46 13.86 -18.86
C GLU A 499 -26.30 12.33 -18.85
N GLY A 500 -25.16 11.85 -18.35
CA GLY A 500 -24.80 10.43 -18.32
C GLY A 500 -24.14 9.89 -19.60
N GLN A 501 -24.11 10.63 -20.71
CA GLN A 501 -23.37 10.22 -21.90
C GLN A 501 -21.86 10.39 -21.70
N TYR A 502 -21.06 9.58 -22.39
CA TYR A 502 -19.61 9.71 -22.43
C TYR A 502 -19.22 10.68 -23.54
N ILE A 503 -18.46 11.70 -23.18
CA ILE A 503 -17.95 12.70 -24.12
C ILE A 503 -16.49 12.44 -24.41
N GLY A 504 -16.11 12.60 -25.68
CA GLY A 504 -14.71 12.58 -26.11
C GLY A 504 -14.24 14.00 -26.41
N LEU A 505 -13.10 14.35 -25.84
CA LEU A 505 -12.40 15.61 -26.04
C LEU A 505 -11.13 15.33 -26.84
N LEU A 506 -10.90 16.09 -27.91
CA LEU A 506 -9.63 16.10 -28.65
C LEU A 506 -9.00 17.47 -28.45
N GLU A 507 -7.79 17.52 -27.90
CA GLU A 507 -7.12 18.77 -27.54
C GLU A 507 -8.00 19.69 -26.69
N GLY A 508 -8.72 19.09 -25.71
CA GLY A 508 -9.66 19.77 -24.82
C GLY A 508 -10.96 20.25 -25.46
N LYS A 509 -11.19 19.96 -26.76
CA LYS A 509 -12.42 20.34 -27.47
C LYS A 509 -13.36 19.15 -27.58
N LEU A 510 -14.63 19.37 -27.24
CA LEU A 510 -15.67 18.36 -27.44
C LEU A 510 -15.82 17.99 -28.92
N VAL A 511 -15.58 16.71 -29.23
CA VAL A 511 -15.68 16.17 -30.60
C VAL A 511 -16.70 15.04 -30.74
N THR A 512 -17.07 14.37 -29.65
CA THR A 512 -18.05 13.27 -29.68
C THR A 512 -18.83 13.15 -28.37
N ALA A 513 -20.02 12.54 -28.43
CA ALA A 513 -20.88 12.21 -27.31
C ALA A 513 -21.60 10.88 -27.61
N GLU A 514 -21.35 9.85 -26.80
CA GLU A 514 -21.75 8.47 -27.04
C GLU A 514 -22.33 7.82 -25.78
N GLU A 515 -23.06 6.70 -25.92
CA GLU A 515 -23.63 5.99 -24.76
C GLU A 515 -22.62 5.07 -24.04
N SER A 516 -21.38 4.94 -24.54
CA SER A 516 -20.34 4.09 -23.95
C SER A 516 -18.96 4.72 -24.11
N ALA A 517 -18.12 4.62 -23.08
CA ALA A 517 -16.78 5.19 -23.07
C ALA A 517 -15.89 4.68 -24.23
N GLN A 518 -16.00 3.39 -24.59
CA GLN A 518 -15.23 2.77 -25.69
C GLN A 518 -15.58 3.42 -27.04
N ARG A 519 -16.87 3.68 -27.28
CA ARG A 519 -17.31 4.37 -28.51
C ARG A 519 -16.89 5.82 -28.53
N ALA A 520 -16.96 6.52 -27.39
CA ALA A 520 -16.47 7.89 -27.29
C ALA A 520 -14.96 7.97 -27.56
N LEU A 521 -14.16 7.05 -26.99
CA LEU A 521 -12.72 6.97 -27.24
C LEU A 521 -12.45 6.73 -28.72
N ARG A 522 -13.10 5.71 -29.30
CA ARG A 522 -12.92 5.34 -30.69
C ARG A 522 -13.26 6.50 -31.65
N ALA A 523 -14.44 7.10 -31.48
CA ALA A 523 -14.86 8.23 -32.32
C ALA A 523 -13.95 9.45 -32.18
N ALA A 524 -13.40 9.70 -30.98
CA ALA A 524 -12.44 10.79 -30.78
C ALA A 524 -11.09 10.51 -31.46
N LEU A 525 -10.59 9.27 -31.40
CA LEU A 525 -9.35 8.85 -32.07
C LEU A 525 -9.48 8.85 -33.60
N ASP A 526 -10.62 8.42 -34.14
CA ASP A 526 -10.89 8.51 -35.60
C ASP A 526 -10.83 9.97 -36.09
N LEU A 527 -11.26 10.92 -35.25
CA LEU A 527 -11.21 12.36 -35.52
C LEU A 527 -9.83 13.00 -35.27
N ALA A 528 -8.93 12.33 -34.55
CA ALA A 528 -7.55 12.77 -34.37
C ALA A 528 -6.73 12.67 -35.67
N GLY A 529 -7.17 11.83 -36.63
CA GLY A 529 -6.57 11.73 -37.95
C GLY A 529 -5.28 10.90 -37.97
N LEU A 530 -5.38 9.64 -37.52
CA LEU A 530 -4.27 8.69 -37.43
C LEU A 530 -3.55 8.52 -38.78
N SER A 531 -2.22 8.69 -38.77
CA SER A 531 -1.37 8.27 -39.89
C SER A 531 -1.28 6.74 -39.95
N GLY A 532 -0.79 6.19 -41.07
CA GLY A 532 -0.68 4.73 -41.25
C GLY A 532 0.38 4.07 -40.37
N ASP A 533 1.16 4.86 -39.64
CA ASP A 533 2.27 4.48 -38.76
C ASP A 533 2.17 5.13 -37.36
N ALA A 534 1.00 5.66 -37.02
CA ALA A 534 0.77 6.35 -35.74
C ALA A 534 0.97 5.40 -34.54
N ILE A 535 1.46 5.97 -33.44
CA ILE A 535 1.51 5.28 -32.14
C ILE A 535 0.39 5.84 -31.28
N VAL A 536 -0.48 4.97 -30.77
CA VAL A 536 -1.58 5.34 -29.88
C VAL A 536 -1.34 4.72 -28.52
N THR A 537 -1.21 5.52 -27.48
CA THR A 537 -1.16 5.00 -26.10
C THR A 537 -2.47 5.28 -25.40
N ILE A 538 -3.14 4.25 -24.90
CA ILE A 538 -4.42 4.34 -24.18
C ILE A 538 -4.18 4.12 -22.68
N TYR A 539 -4.54 5.12 -21.87
CA TYR A 539 -4.52 5.06 -20.42
C TYR A 539 -5.95 4.86 -19.90
N PHE A 540 -6.27 3.70 -19.33
CA PHE A 540 -7.60 3.45 -18.78
C PHE A 540 -7.69 3.83 -17.29
N GLY A 541 -8.83 4.38 -16.89
CA GLY A 541 -9.07 4.85 -15.52
C GLY A 541 -9.72 3.80 -14.63
N ALA A 542 -9.87 4.11 -13.34
CA ALA A 542 -10.36 3.18 -12.31
C ALA A 542 -11.79 2.65 -12.56
N GLY A 543 -12.57 3.32 -13.42
CA GLY A 543 -13.93 2.91 -13.81
C GLY A 543 -13.98 2.01 -15.05
N CYS A 544 -12.84 1.61 -15.62
CA CYS A 544 -12.75 0.80 -16.83
C CYS A 544 -11.90 -0.45 -16.58
N SER A 545 -12.28 -1.57 -17.20
CA SER A 545 -11.51 -2.80 -17.14
C SER A 545 -10.41 -2.82 -18.20
N PRO A 546 -9.33 -3.61 -18.01
CA PRO A 546 -8.32 -3.82 -19.05
C PRO A 546 -8.92 -4.35 -20.36
N SER A 547 -9.96 -5.20 -20.28
CA SER A 547 -10.67 -5.70 -21.46
C SER A 547 -11.41 -4.61 -22.24
N ASP A 548 -11.88 -3.55 -21.58
CA ASP A 548 -12.51 -2.43 -22.27
C ASP A 548 -11.50 -1.68 -23.14
N ALA A 549 -10.31 -1.41 -22.60
CA ALA A 549 -9.21 -0.79 -23.34
C ALA A 549 -8.75 -1.68 -24.51
N GLN A 550 -8.58 -2.99 -24.25
CA GLN A 550 -8.16 -3.96 -25.27
C GLN A 550 -9.14 -4.02 -26.43
N SER A 551 -10.45 -3.97 -26.16
CA SER A 551 -11.46 -3.98 -27.22
C SER A 551 -11.36 -2.80 -28.18
N VAL A 552 -10.93 -1.63 -27.69
CA VAL A 552 -10.72 -0.44 -28.52
C VAL A 552 -9.42 -0.55 -29.30
N ALA A 553 -8.35 -1.05 -28.66
CA ALA A 553 -7.06 -1.29 -29.31
C ALA A 553 -7.18 -2.27 -30.48
N ASP A 554 -7.78 -3.44 -30.27
CA ASP A 554 -7.98 -4.46 -31.29
C ASP A 554 -8.76 -3.90 -32.50
N ALA A 555 -9.77 -3.08 -32.24
CA ALA A 555 -10.58 -2.46 -33.28
C ALA A 555 -9.80 -1.40 -34.08
N LEU A 556 -8.95 -0.62 -33.41
CA LEU A 556 -8.10 0.38 -34.07
C LEU A 556 -7.04 -0.29 -34.96
N GLU A 557 -6.33 -1.28 -34.44
CA GLU A 557 -5.30 -2.02 -35.20
C GLU A 557 -5.88 -2.76 -36.41
N SER A 558 -7.11 -3.29 -36.26
CA SER A 558 -7.84 -3.92 -37.37
C SER A 558 -8.20 -2.93 -38.48
N ASP A 559 -8.63 -1.72 -38.12
CA ASP A 559 -9.10 -0.72 -39.09
C ASP A 559 -7.96 0.09 -39.73
N HIS A 560 -6.81 0.17 -39.05
CA HIS A 560 -5.61 0.88 -39.50
C HIS A 560 -4.38 -0.04 -39.49
N PRO A 561 -4.20 -0.89 -40.50
CA PRO A 561 -3.05 -1.79 -40.57
C PRO A 561 -1.73 -1.00 -40.59
N GLY A 562 -0.97 -1.05 -39.50
CA GLY A 562 0.33 -0.38 -39.36
C GLY A 562 0.46 0.54 -38.15
N ILE A 563 -0.63 0.89 -37.48
CA ILE A 563 -0.56 1.60 -36.19
C ILE A 563 -0.18 0.63 -35.07
N GLN A 564 0.48 1.15 -34.04
CA GLN A 564 0.75 0.43 -32.79
C GLN A 564 -0.14 1.00 -31.69
N VAL A 565 -0.82 0.13 -30.93
CA VAL A 565 -1.61 0.56 -29.77
C VAL A 565 -1.05 -0.01 -28.47
N ASP A 566 -0.56 0.86 -27.59
CA ASP A 566 -0.11 0.50 -26.24
C ASP A 566 -1.21 0.79 -25.22
N ILE A 567 -1.34 -0.06 -24.19
CA ILE A 567 -2.34 0.10 -23.13
C ILE A 567 -1.64 0.19 -21.78
N ILE A 568 -1.99 1.21 -21.01
CA ILE A 568 -1.42 1.50 -19.69
C ILE A 568 -2.55 1.64 -18.68
N ASP A 569 -2.39 1.04 -17.50
CA ASP A 569 -3.27 1.30 -16.36
C ASP A 569 -2.94 2.68 -15.78
N GLY A 570 -3.86 3.64 -15.96
CA GLY A 570 -3.69 4.98 -15.42
C GLY A 570 -4.30 5.16 -14.03
N GLY A 571 -5.34 4.38 -13.68
CA GLY A 571 -6.01 4.47 -12.39
C GLY A 571 -6.65 5.83 -12.07
N GLN A 572 -6.79 6.74 -13.03
CA GLN A 572 -7.42 8.04 -12.78
C GLN A 572 -8.92 7.90 -12.49
N PRO A 573 -9.49 8.68 -11.54
CA PRO A 573 -10.85 8.45 -11.05
C PRO A 573 -11.97 9.05 -11.93
N HIS A 574 -11.68 10.10 -12.72
CA HIS A 574 -12.71 10.88 -13.42
C HIS A 574 -12.76 10.66 -14.93
N HIS A 575 -11.62 10.38 -15.55
CA HIS A 575 -11.54 10.07 -16.98
C HIS A 575 -11.55 8.56 -17.18
N GLN A 576 -12.49 8.06 -17.97
CA GLN A 576 -12.55 6.64 -18.32
C GLN A 576 -11.33 6.25 -19.17
N PHE A 577 -10.95 7.13 -20.09
CA PHE A 577 -9.76 6.98 -20.92
C PHE A 577 -9.04 8.31 -21.09
N LEU A 578 -7.72 8.26 -21.13
CA LEU A 578 -6.85 9.26 -21.75
C LEU A 578 -6.11 8.57 -22.89
N ALA A 579 -5.74 9.28 -23.95
CA ALA A 579 -4.88 8.72 -24.97
C ALA A 579 -3.96 9.77 -25.61
N SER A 580 -2.77 9.35 -26.04
CA SER A 580 -1.95 10.07 -27.02
C SER A 580 -2.10 9.45 -28.39
N VAL A 581 -1.98 10.30 -29.40
CA VAL A 581 -1.67 9.94 -30.78
C VAL A 581 -0.38 10.67 -31.14
N GLU A 582 0.62 9.91 -31.57
CA GLU A 582 1.95 10.38 -32.01
C GLU A 582 2.17 10.12 -33.50
#